data_AF-A0AAV2R7T1-F1
#
_entry.id   AF-A0AAV2R7T1-F1
#
_cell.length_a   1.000
_cell.length_b   1.000
_cell.length_c   1.000
_cell.angle_alpha   90.00
_cell.angle_beta   90.00
_cell.angle_gamma   90.00
#
_symmetry.space_group_name_H-M   'P 1'
#
loop_
_entity.id
_entity.type
_entity.pdbx_description
1 polymer ?
#
loop_
_entity_poly.entity_id
_entity_poly.type
_entity_poly.pdbx_seq_one_letter_code
_entity_poly.pdbx_strand_id
1 'polypeptide(L)'
;MELCLWSFLPGGYADLPAAVLELVFSYLTVTELLRAAQVCTTWQALINHTRFWFRRMYQLGIQMNPELKSKLIGSQVDQCDTLRLLQSACLYEEDAASLQLYVGGSAENMDNGRWWEIKEEDILVASVLLLSRMPRKVSLRLRSDPAHIRNIGIFLLVLSFNSCDVSIEDLYSWRNSCNSSDQLLDKLNACKRCRLLDFKGNLSPLFISELPDTITKLSLSIRDPQVLSGLQTVILPKLKWLTVHIEGQSVAANTLSKLRWAQRLHLYVSNLCDGDEGWLATAAYAMMPASGFARLYFPRSMFSPAGAKAAIKRLADTGIVVVCDVTMSSPHVTPDSHEDLWRYTDQQLRCWFRSLRFRDGLHMVVSPNSTI
;
A
#
# COMPACT_ATOMS: atom_id res chain seq x y z
N MET A 1 -43.91 6.67 -12.34
CA MET A 1 -44.60 7.67 -13.18
C MET A 1 -44.16 7.44 -14.60
N GLU A 2 -45.11 7.35 -15.52
CA GLU A 2 -45.03 6.63 -16.79
C GLU A 2 -44.03 7.21 -17.80
N LEU A 3 -43.07 6.39 -18.22
CA LEU A 3 -42.27 6.60 -19.44
C LEU A 3 -43.07 6.28 -20.73
N CYS A 4 -44.38 6.01 -20.63
CA CYS A 4 -45.22 5.57 -21.74
C CYS A 4 -46.03 6.69 -22.44
N LEU A 5 -45.94 7.95 -22.03
CA LEU A 5 -46.80 9.03 -22.58
C LEU A 5 -46.14 9.96 -23.61
N TRP A 6 -45.02 9.58 -24.22
CA TRP A 6 -44.15 10.55 -24.90
C TRP A 6 -43.80 10.16 -26.35
N SER A 7 -44.80 9.90 -27.21
CA SER A 7 -44.59 9.44 -28.61
C SER A 7 -45.08 10.42 -29.70
N PHE A 8 -45.35 11.69 -29.39
CA PHE A 8 -46.07 12.61 -30.30
C PHE A 8 -45.24 13.72 -31.00
N LEU A 9 -43.90 13.64 -31.03
CA LEU A 9 -43.09 14.59 -31.81
C LEU A 9 -42.49 13.93 -33.06
N PRO A 10 -42.61 14.53 -34.26
CA PRO A 10 -41.83 14.10 -35.44
C PRO A 10 -40.35 14.34 -35.12
N GLY A 11 -39.56 13.26 -35.07
CA GLY A 11 -38.15 13.25 -34.64
C GLY A 11 -37.88 12.50 -33.32
N GLY A 12 -38.91 12.19 -32.54
CA GLY A 12 -38.71 11.50 -31.26
C GLY A 12 -37.81 12.24 -30.26
N TYR A 13 -37.67 11.72 -29.04
CA TYR A 13 -36.86 12.37 -27.99
C TYR A 13 -35.35 12.26 -28.24
N ALA A 14 -34.93 11.40 -29.17
CA ALA A 14 -33.53 11.27 -29.56
C ALA A 14 -33.00 12.51 -30.30
N ASP A 15 -33.89 13.28 -30.94
CA ASP A 15 -33.55 14.46 -31.74
C ASP A 15 -33.58 15.77 -30.94
N LEU A 16 -33.87 15.72 -29.64
CA LEU A 16 -33.80 16.90 -28.78
C LEU A 16 -32.36 17.41 -28.67
N PRO A 17 -32.14 18.75 -28.61
CA PRO A 17 -30.81 19.30 -28.39
C PRO A 17 -30.18 18.75 -27.10
N ALA A 18 -28.88 18.46 -27.12
CA ALA A 18 -28.17 17.88 -25.98
C ALA A 18 -28.39 18.64 -24.67
N ALA A 19 -28.44 19.98 -24.70
CA ALA A 19 -28.72 20.79 -23.52
C ALA A 19 -30.12 20.57 -22.92
N VAL A 20 -31.12 20.28 -23.75
CA VAL A 20 -32.49 19.95 -23.30
C VAL A 20 -32.50 18.54 -22.71
N LEU A 21 -31.82 17.58 -23.35
CA LEU A 21 -31.67 16.22 -22.82
C LEU A 21 -30.95 16.22 -21.46
N GLU A 22 -29.86 16.98 -21.30
CA GLU A 22 -29.17 17.12 -20.01
C GLU A 22 -30.10 17.66 -18.92
N LEU A 23 -30.95 18.63 -19.25
CA LEU A 23 -31.92 19.19 -18.31
C LEU A 23 -32.94 18.13 -17.90
N VAL A 24 -33.51 17.39 -18.84
CA VAL A 24 -34.45 16.29 -18.54
C VAL A 24 -33.77 15.21 -17.69
N PHE A 25 -32.57 14.79 -18.07
CA PHE A 25 -31.78 13.79 -17.37
C PHE A 25 -31.36 14.24 -15.96
N SER A 26 -31.27 15.54 -15.69
CA SER A 26 -30.97 16.03 -14.34
C SER A 26 -32.05 15.70 -13.31
N TYR A 27 -33.28 15.40 -13.73
CA TYR A 27 -34.40 15.01 -12.85
C TYR A 27 -34.54 13.50 -12.63
N LEU A 28 -33.87 12.67 -13.42
CA LEU A 28 -33.88 11.21 -13.28
C LEU A 28 -32.88 10.78 -12.21
N THR A 29 -33.12 9.72 -11.45
CA THR A 29 -32.13 9.10 -10.53
C THR A 29 -30.95 8.48 -11.29
N VAL A 30 -29.83 8.20 -10.62
CA VAL A 30 -28.68 7.52 -11.25
C VAL A 30 -29.10 6.18 -11.88
N THR A 31 -29.90 5.38 -11.18
CA THR A 31 -30.36 4.09 -11.71
C THR A 31 -31.22 4.25 -12.96
N GLU A 32 -32.08 5.27 -13.01
CA GLU A 32 -32.87 5.60 -14.20
C GLU A 32 -31.99 6.10 -15.35
N LEU A 33 -30.95 6.90 -15.07
CA LEU A 33 -29.99 7.35 -16.07
C LEU A 33 -29.22 6.18 -16.68
N LEU A 34 -28.74 5.24 -15.86
CA LEU A 34 -28.02 4.07 -16.36
C LEU A 34 -28.91 3.20 -17.26
N ARG A 35 -30.23 3.15 -17.00
CA ARG A 35 -31.20 2.51 -17.91
C ARG A 35 -31.44 3.34 -19.17
N ALA A 36 -31.56 4.66 -19.06
CA ALA A 36 -31.71 5.55 -20.21
C ALA A 36 -30.52 5.46 -21.18
N ALA A 37 -29.30 5.28 -20.66
CA ALA A 37 -28.11 5.07 -21.49
C ALA A 37 -28.18 3.82 -22.39
N GLN A 38 -29.08 2.87 -22.13
CA GLN A 38 -29.27 1.67 -22.93
C GLN A 38 -30.29 1.86 -24.07
N VAL A 39 -31.00 2.99 -24.12
CA VAL A 39 -32.09 3.23 -25.09
C VAL A 39 -31.55 3.55 -26.48
N CYS A 40 -30.59 4.46 -26.60
CA CYS A 40 -29.96 4.81 -27.88
C CYS A 40 -28.55 5.38 -27.69
N THR A 41 -27.76 5.41 -28.78
CA THR A 41 -26.36 5.86 -28.78
C THR A 41 -26.20 7.33 -28.42
N THR A 42 -27.14 8.19 -28.80
CA THR A 42 -27.14 9.62 -28.44
C THR A 42 -27.24 9.81 -26.93
N TRP A 43 -28.16 9.11 -26.27
CA TRP A 43 -28.34 9.18 -24.81
C TRP A 43 -27.16 8.56 -24.09
N GLN A 44 -26.65 7.43 -24.60
CA GLN A 44 -25.45 6.79 -24.08
C GLN A 44 -24.24 7.74 -24.12
N ALA A 45 -24.01 8.41 -25.25
CA ALA A 45 -22.90 9.34 -25.41
C ALA A 45 -22.99 10.53 -24.44
N LEU A 46 -24.22 11.05 -24.23
CA LEU A 46 -24.45 12.14 -23.29
C LEU A 46 -24.21 11.69 -21.84
N ILE A 47 -24.78 10.55 -21.44
CA ILE A 47 -24.67 10.00 -20.09
C ILE A 47 -23.24 9.53 -19.81
N ASN A 48 -22.50 9.04 -20.79
CA ASN A 48 -21.09 8.66 -20.60
C ASN A 48 -20.14 9.87 -20.59
N HIS A 49 -20.64 11.09 -20.79
CA HIS A 49 -19.80 12.27 -20.73
C HIS A 49 -19.52 12.67 -19.27
N THR A 50 -18.24 12.70 -18.89
CA THR A 50 -17.79 13.08 -17.53
C THR A 50 -18.31 14.45 -17.06
N ARG A 51 -18.47 15.42 -17.98
CA ARG A 51 -18.98 16.77 -17.67
C ARG A 51 -20.42 16.74 -17.14
N PHE A 52 -21.26 15.87 -17.67
CA PHE A 52 -22.63 15.67 -17.20
C PHE A 52 -22.64 15.27 -15.72
N TRP A 53 -21.82 14.28 -15.35
CA TRP A 53 -21.73 13.82 -13.97
C TRP A 53 -21.12 14.84 -13.01
N PHE A 54 -20.13 15.63 -13.43
CA PHE A 54 -19.65 16.74 -12.60
C PHE A 54 -20.75 17.77 -12.29
N ARG A 55 -21.62 18.06 -13.26
CA ARG A 55 -22.75 18.98 -13.06
C ARG A 55 -23.75 18.37 -12.07
N ARG A 56 -24.03 17.08 -12.21
CA ARG A 56 -24.93 16.34 -11.31
C ARG A 56 -24.40 16.29 -9.88
N MET A 57 -23.11 15.98 -9.69
CA MET A 57 -22.46 16.03 -8.37
C MET A 57 -22.67 17.39 -7.68
N TYR A 58 -22.51 18.49 -8.42
CA TYR A 58 -22.75 19.83 -7.89
C TYR A 58 -24.22 20.04 -7.46
N GLN A 59 -25.18 19.55 -8.25
CA GLN A 59 -26.61 19.61 -7.92
C GLN A 59 -26.96 18.79 -6.67
N LEU A 60 -26.28 17.66 -6.46
CA LEU A 60 -26.41 16.82 -5.27
C LEU A 60 -25.62 17.36 -4.06
N GLY A 61 -24.96 18.52 -4.19
CA GLY A 61 -24.18 19.12 -3.10
C GLY A 61 -22.81 18.49 -2.87
N ILE A 62 -22.35 17.59 -3.73
CA ILE A 62 -21.01 17.00 -3.64
C ILE A 62 -19.98 18.01 -4.14
N GLN A 63 -19.29 18.66 -3.21
CA GLN A 63 -18.28 19.67 -3.53
C GLN A 63 -16.92 19.03 -3.75
N MET A 64 -16.48 18.97 -5.01
CA MET A 64 -15.14 18.51 -5.36
C MET A 64 -14.13 19.66 -5.39
N ASN A 65 -12.93 19.42 -4.87
CA ASN A 65 -11.82 20.36 -5.00
C ASN A 65 -11.56 20.69 -6.50
N PRO A 66 -11.44 21.97 -6.90
CA PRO A 66 -11.27 22.36 -8.30
C PRO A 66 -10.03 21.78 -8.99
N GLU A 67 -8.91 21.65 -8.28
CA GLU A 67 -7.69 21.05 -8.79
C GLU A 67 -7.84 19.53 -9.00
N LEU A 68 -8.50 18.84 -8.05
CA LEU A 68 -8.86 17.42 -8.22
C LEU A 68 -9.75 17.23 -9.44
N LYS A 69 -10.79 18.06 -9.59
CA LYS A 69 -11.65 18.07 -10.78
C LYS A 69 -10.85 18.26 -12.06
N SER A 70 -9.91 19.21 -12.08
CA SER A 70 -9.04 19.44 -13.24
C SER A 70 -8.16 18.23 -13.57
N LYS A 71 -7.61 17.54 -12.55
CA LYS A 71 -6.78 16.34 -12.75
C LYS A 71 -7.59 15.13 -13.21
N LEU A 72 -8.83 14.97 -12.75
CA LEU A 72 -9.75 13.91 -13.20
C LEU A 72 -10.27 14.15 -14.62
N ILE A 73 -10.44 15.41 -15.03
CA ILE A 73 -10.78 15.76 -16.43
C ILE A 73 -9.58 15.58 -17.35
N GLY A 74 -8.36 15.82 -16.84
CA GLY A 74 -7.11 15.63 -17.58
C GLY A 74 -6.78 14.14 -17.81
N SER A 75 -5.79 13.88 -18.68
CA SER A 75 -5.34 12.52 -19.03
C SER A 75 -4.54 11.80 -17.95
N GLN A 76 -4.48 12.31 -16.71
CA GLN A 76 -3.69 11.69 -15.65
C GLN A 76 -4.30 10.40 -15.10
N VAL A 77 -5.55 10.09 -15.50
CA VAL A 77 -6.27 8.88 -15.11
C VAL A 77 -7.16 8.38 -16.25
N ASP A 78 -7.49 7.09 -16.23
CA ASP A 78 -8.43 6.46 -17.14
C ASP A 78 -9.82 7.12 -17.06
N GLN A 79 -10.41 7.43 -18.23
CA GLN A 79 -11.69 8.11 -18.32
C GLN A 79 -12.86 7.22 -17.88
N CYS A 80 -12.77 5.91 -18.06
CA CYS A 80 -13.79 4.97 -17.62
C CYS A 80 -13.81 4.88 -16.10
N ASP A 81 -12.63 4.76 -15.48
CA ASP A 81 -12.51 4.78 -14.01
C ASP A 81 -13.05 6.10 -13.46
N THR A 82 -12.76 7.24 -14.13
CA THR A 82 -13.25 8.56 -13.68
C THR A 82 -14.76 8.64 -13.77
N LEU A 83 -15.34 8.25 -14.90
CA LEU A 83 -16.78 8.20 -15.08
C LEU A 83 -17.44 7.34 -14.00
N ARG A 84 -16.87 6.16 -13.73
CA ARG A 84 -17.37 5.23 -12.72
C ARG A 84 -17.31 5.82 -11.31
N LEU A 85 -16.25 6.54 -10.96
CA LEU A 85 -16.17 7.28 -9.69
C LEU A 85 -17.33 8.28 -9.56
N LEU A 86 -17.56 9.14 -10.57
CA LEU A 86 -18.57 10.20 -10.48
C LEU A 86 -19.99 9.62 -10.43
N GLN A 87 -20.26 8.59 -11.23
CA GLN A 87 -21.53 7.85 -11.19
C GLN A 87 -21.78 7.24 -9.82
N SER A 88 -20.77 6.57 -9.26
CA SER A 88 -20.86 5.93 -7.95
C SER A 88 -21.03 6.96 -6.83
N ALA A 89 -20.40 8.13 -6.93
CA ALA A 89 -20.57 9.23 -5.98
C ALA A 89 -21.98 9.82 -6.01
N CYS A 90 -22.55 10.03 -7.19
CA CYS A 90 -23.94 10.48 -7.31
C CYS A 90 -24.92 9.42 -6.77
N LEU A 91 -24.68 8.15 -7.08
CA LEU A 91 -25.50 7.05 -6.56
C LEU A 91 -25.44 6.99 -5.03
N TYR A 92 -24.27 7.19 -4.45
CA TYR A 92 -24.09 7.16 -3.00
C TYR A 92 -24.91 8.23 -2.27
N GLU A 93 -24.93 9.46 -2.79
CA GLU A 93 -25.72 10.54 -2.17
C GLU A 93 -27.24 10.39 -2.40
N GLU A 94 -27.66 9.78 -3.51
CA GLU A 94 -29.07 9.50 -3.77
C GLU A 94 -29.59 8.31 -2.96
N ASP A 95 -28.82 7.22 -2.94
CA ASP A 95 -29.15 5.97 -2.27
C ASP A 95 -27.87 5.19 -1.89
N ALA A 96 -27.39 5.43 -0.67
CA ALA A 96 -26.21 4.78 -0.13
C ALA A 96 -26.33 3.25 -0.06
N ALA A 97 -27.54 2.69 0.07
CA ALA A 97 -27.75 1.23 0.10
C ALA A 97 -27.53 0.63 -1.30
N SER A 98 -27.96 1.33 -2.35
CA SER A 98 -27.74 0.92 -3.74
C SER A 98 -26.27 0.95 -4.16
N LEU A 99 -25.40 1.75 -3.52
CA LEU A 99 -23.96 1.75 -3.81
C LEU A 99 -23.33 0.37 -3.59
N GLN A 100 -23.67 -0.30 -2.48
CA GLN A 100 -23.10 -1.62 -2.15
C GLN A 100 -23.46 -2.67 -3.22
N LEU A 101 -24.68 -2.60 -3.75
CA LEU A 101 -25.16 -3.47 -4.83
C LEU A 101 -24.47 -3.15 -6.17
N TYR A 102 -24.16 -1.87 -6.43
CA TYR A 102 -23.63 -1.41 -7.70
C TYR A 102 -22.11 -1.62 -7.85
N VAL A 103 -21.36 -1.43 -6.76
CA VAL A 103 -19.89 -1.40 -6.81
C VAL A 103 -19.26 -2.67 -6.24
N GLY A 104 -19.96 -3.37 -5.34
CA GLY A 104 -19.36 -4.40 -4.49
C GLY A 104 -18.47 -3.77 -3.40
N GLY A 105 -18.48 -4.34 -2.20
CA GLY A 105 -17.73 -3.85 -1.04
C GLY A 105 -18.61 -3.31 0.09
N SER A 106 -18.06 -3.22 1.30
CA SER A 106 -18.82 -2.80 2.50
C SER A 106 -18.24 -1.51 3.09
N ALA A 107 -19.08 -0.47 3.14
CA ALA A 107 -18.78 0.78 3.83
C ALA A 107 -18.76 0.63 5.36
N GLU A 108 -19.36 -0.45 5.90
CA GLU A 108 -19.50 -0.67 7.34
C GLU A 108 -18.13 -0.87 8.03
N ASN A 109 -17.16 -1.43 7.31
CA ASN A 109 -15.81 -1.67 7.83
C ASN A 109 -14.95 -0.40 7.87
N MET A 110 -15.39 0.71 7.26
CA MET A 110 -14.60 1.93 7.13
C MET A 110 -14.82 2.92 8.27
N ASP A 111 -15.87 2.82 9.09
CA ASP A 111 -16.17 3.84 10.11
C ASP A 111 -15.86 3.43 11.56
N ASN A 112 -14.79 2.66 11.77
CA ASN A 112 -14.23 2.44 13.11
C ASN A 112 -13.47 3.70 13.58
N GLY A 113 -14.20 4.76 13.97
CA GLY A 113 -13.62 5.92 14.63
C GLY A 113 -12.76 6.82 13.73
N ARG A 114 -13.15 6.99 12.46
CA ARG A 114 -12.43 7.77 11.42
C ARG A 114 -11.10 7.17 10.95
N TRP A 115 -10.84 5.89 11.24
CA TRP A 115 -9.66 5.15 10.78
C TRP A 115 -10.11 4.12 9.75
N TRP A 116 -9.70 4.30 8.51
CA TRP A 116 -10.16 3.47 7.40
C TRP A 116 -9.11 2.43 7.09
N GLU A 117 -9.46 1.15 7.22
CA GLU A 117 -8.67 0.05 6.68
C GLU A 117 -9.30 -0.40 5.37
N ILE A 118 -8.57 -0.21 4.26
CA ILE A 118 -9.08 -0.41 2.92
C ILE A 118 -8.47 -1.67 2.34
N LYS A 119 -9.34 -2.58 1.92
CA LYS A 119 -8.99 -3.76 1.14
C LYS A 119 -9.07 -3.44 -0.35
N GLU A 120 -8.45 -4.27 -1.18
CA GLU A 120 -8.36 -4.04 -2.63
C GLU A 120 -9.74 -4.01 -3.29
N GLU A 121 -10.65 -4.87 -2.84
CA GLU A 121 -12.04 -4.93 -3.31
C GLU A 121 -12.86 -3.67 -2.97
N ASP A 122 -12.47 -2.92 -1.95
CA ASP A 122 -13.20 -1.76 -1.44
C ASP A 122 -12.69 -0.42 -1.98
N ILE A 123 -11.66 -0.42 -2.84
CA ILE A 123 -10.95 0.79 -3.31
C ILE A 123 -11.89 1.83 -3.96
N LEU A 124 -12.82 1.38 -4.81
CA LEU A 124 -13.75 2.31 -5.48
C LEU A 124 -14.75 2.91 -4.48
N VAL A 125 -15.29 2.10 -3.58
CA VAL A 125 -16.18 2.59 -2.51
C VAL A 125 -15.45 3.61 -1.62
N ALA A 126 -14.21 3.32 -1.22
CA ALA A 126 -13.41 4.24 -0.44
C ALA A 126 -13.13 5.55 -1.20
N SER A 127 -12.86 5.47 -2.51
CA SER A 127 -12.68 6.66 -3.37
C SER A 127 -13.92 7.55 -3.39
N VAL A 128 -15.11 6.95 -3.50
CA VAL A 128 -16.39 7.66 -3.43
C VAL A 128 -16.56 8.35 -2.08
N LEU A 129 -16.35 7.61 -0.99
CA LEU A 129 -16.52 8.16 0.35
C LEU A 129 -15.53 9.30 0.64
N LEU A 130 -14.31 9.26 0.10
CA LEU A 130 -13.32 10.34 0.21
C LEU A 130 -13.72 11.65 -0.49
N LEU A 131 -14.76 11.64 -1.33
CA LEU A 131 -15.29 12.86 -1.95
C LEU A 131 -16.20 13.65 -0.99
N SER A 132 -16.87 12.96 -0.08
CA SER A 132 -17.83 13.56 0.86
C SER A 132 -17.35 13.50 2.32
N ARG A 133 -16.35 12.66 2.63
CA ARG A 133 -15.88 12.41 4.00
C ARG A 133 -14.36 12.54 4.10
N MET A 134 -13.90 12.97 5.28
CA MET A 134 -12.47 13.10 5.58
C MET A 134 -12.07 12.18 6.75
N PRO A 135 -11.44 11.03 6.47
CA PRO A 135 -10.88 10.19 7.52
C PRO A 135 -9.71 10.89 8.23
N ARG A 136 -9.44 10.49 9.48
CA ARG A 136 -8.21 10.90 10.16
C ARG A 136 -7.01 10.10 9.64
N LYS A 137 -7.23 8.81 9.39
CA LYS A 137 -6.20 7.89 8.93
C LYS A 137 -6.76 6.93 7.89
N VAL A 138 -5.95 6.65 6.88
CA VAL A 138 -6.21 5.65 5.84
C VAL A 138 -5.07 4.64 5.83
N SER A 139 -5.41 3.36 5.91
CA SER A 139 -4.48 2.24 5.81
C SER A 139 -4.85 1.38 4.63
N LEU A 140 -3.98 1.34 3.63
CA LEU A 140 -4.14 0.55 2.42
C LEU A 140 -3.15 -0.61 2.45
N ARG A 141 -3.65 -1.84 2.29
CA ARG A 141 -2.81 -3.04 2.21
C ARG A 141 -3.05 -3.77 0.90
N LEU A 142 -2.05 -3.77 0.03
CA LEU A 142 -2.07 -4.40 -1.27
C LEU A 142 -1.39 -5.77 -1.21
N ARG A 143 -2.09 -6.81 -1.66
CA ARG A 143 -1.61 -8.19 -1.79
C ARG A 143 -1.42 -8.59 -3.26
N SER A 144 -2.07 -7.88 -4.17
CA SER A 144 -1.98 -8.05 -5.62
C SER A 144 -1.05 -7.01 -6.24
N ASP A 145 -0.68 -7.21 -7.50
CA ASP A 145 0.13 -6.26 -8.26
C ASP A 145 -0.58 -4.90 -8.39
N PRO A 146 -0.01 -3.80 -7.86
CA PRO A 146 -0.66 -2.51 -7.93
C PRO A 146 -0.97 -2.04 -9.36
N ALA A 147 -0.23 -2.49 -10.38
CA ALA A 147 -0.51 -2.15 -11.77
C ALA A 147 -1.84 -2.75 -12.29
N HIS A 148 -2.33 -3.81 -11.64
CA HIS A 148 -3.54 -4.53 -12.04
C HIS A 148 -4.75 -4.26 -11.11
N ILE A 149 -4.55 -3.49 -10.04
CA ILE A 149 -5.63 -3.16 -9.10
C ILE A 149 -6.50 -2.05 -9.72
N ARG A 150 -7.74 -2.39 -10.04
CA ARG A 150 -8.70 -1.45 -10.64
C ARG A 150 -8.93 -0.24 -9.75
N ASN A 151 -9.04 0.95 -10.34
CA ASN A 151 -9.29 2.22 -9.67
C ASN A 151 -8.23 2.67 -8.64
N ILE A 152 -7.11 1.96 -8.45
CA ILE A 152 -6.09 2.37 -7.46
C ILE A 152 -5.52 3.76 -7.77
N GLY A 153 -5.30 4.07 -9.05
CA GLY A 153 -4.81 5.37 -9.49
C GLY A 153 -5.75 6.51 -9.13
N ILE A 154 -7.07 6.32 -9.31
CA ILE A 154 -8.09 7.27 -8.86
C ILE A 154 -8.10 7.40 -7.35
N PHE A 155 -8.09 6.28 -6.65
CA PHE A 155 -8.13 6.27 -5.21
C PHE A 155 -6.99 7.09 -4.61
N LEU A 156 -5.75 6.82 -5.04
CA LEU A 156 -4.57 7.53 -4.56
C LEU A 156 -4.59 9.00 -4.95
N LEU A 157 -5.08 9.32 -6.15
CA LEU A 157 -5.27 10.70 -6.58
C LEU A 157 -6.26 11.42 -5.65
N VAL A 158 -7.47 10.88 -5.44
CA VAL A 158 -8.48 11.47 -4.54
C VAL A 158 -7.95 11.58 -3.11
N LEU A 159 -7.24 10.55 -2.63
CA LEU A 159 -6.61 10.54 -1.32
C LEU A 159 -5.55 11.65 -1.16
N SER A 160 -4.78 11.94 -2.21
CA SER A 160 -3.75 12.99 -2.19
C SER A 160 -4.32 14.40 -1.93
N PHE A 161 -5.61 14.62 -2.22
CA PHE A 161 -6.33 15.87 -1.97
C PHE A 161 -6.98 15.94 -0.59
N ASN A 162 -6.91 14.87 0.19
CA ASN A 162 -7.52 14.76 1.52
C ASN A 162 -6.47 14.96 2.62
N SER A 163 -6.82 15.77 3.62
CA SER A 163 -5.95 16.04 4.78
C SER A 163 -6.07 14.92 5.81
N CYS A 164 -5.34 13.83 5.58
CA CYS A 164 -5.33 12.66 6.45
C CYS A 164 -3.95 11.99 6.54
N ASP A 165 -3.78 11.13 7.53
CA ASP A 165 -2.59 10.29 7.67
C ASP A 165 -2.73 9.03 6.82
N VAL A 166 -1.68 8.66 6.09
CA VAL A 166 -1.70 7.55 5.15
C VAL A 166 -0.66 6.50 5.53
N SER A 167 -1.07 5.24 5.48
CA SER A 167 -0.23 4.06 5.62
C SER A 167 -0.43 3.17 4.40
N ILE A 168 0.63 2.91 3.64
CA ILE A 168 0.60 2.00 2.48
C ILE A 168 1.48 0.79 2.75
N GLU A 169 0.89 -0.40 2.61
CA GLU A 169 1.59 -1.67 2.59
C GLU A 169 1.40 -2.38 1.25
N ASP A 170 2.33 -2.18 0.32
CA ASP A 170 2.44 -2.98 -0.89
C ASP A 170 3.18 -4.30 -0.59
N LEU A 171 2.42 -5.28 -0.10
CA LEU A 171 2.95 -6.60 0.25
C LEU A 171 3.32 -7.42 -1.00
N TYR A 172 2.73 -7.10 -2.16
CA TYR A 172 3.05 -7.76 -3.40
C TYR A 172 4.46 -7.39 -3.86
N SER A 173 4.75 -6.10 -4.08
CA SER A 173 6.07 -5.64 -4.51
C SER A 173 7.14 -5.86 -3.42
N TRP A 174 6.74 -5.85 -2.15
CA TRP A 174 7.62 -6.25 -1.04
C TRP A 174 8.13 -7.68 -1.18
N ARG A 175 7.28 -8.62 -1.64
CA ARG A 175 7.62 -10.04 -1.80
C ARG A 175 8.20 -10.32 -3.18
N ASN A 176 7.72 -9.62 -4.20
CA ASN A 176 8.08 -9.76 -5.60
C ASN A 176 8.87 -8.52 -6.04
N SER A 177 10.16 -8.51 -5.72
CA SER A 177 11.08 -7.40 -5.96
C SER A 177 11.27 -7.00 -7.43
N CYS A 178 10.67 -7.72 -8.39
CA CYS A 178 10.57 -7.30 -9.80
C CYS A 178 9.63 -6.12 -10.01
N ASN A 179 8.65 -5.92 -9.12
CA ASN A 179 7.62 -4.89 -9.30
C ASN A 179 7.93 -3.69 -8.43
N SER A 180 7.60 -2.51 -8.95
CA SER A 180 7.87 -1.24 -8.30
C SER A 180 6.59 -0.64 -7.74
N SER A 181 6.69 -0.09 -6.53
CA SER A 181 5.68 0.70 -5.85
C SER A 181 5.75 2.19 -6.24
N ASP A 182 6.61 2.58 -7.17
CA ASP A 182 6.84 3.98 -7.57
C ASP A 182 5.54 4.72 -7.94
N GLN A 183 4.67 4.07 -8.71
CA GLN A 183 3.37 4.64 -9.11
C GLN A 183 2.48 5.00 -7.91
N LEU A 184 2.65 4.32 -6.76
CA LEU A 184 1.88 4.62 -5.55
C LEU A 184 2.35 5.95 -4.94
N LEU A 185 3.66 6.19 -4.92
CA LEU A 185 4.24 7.43 -4.41
C LEU A 185 3.98 8.61 -5.35
N ASP A 186 4.16 8.43 -6.66
CA ASP A 186 3.90 9.47 -7.66
C ASP A 186 2.50 10.07 -7.50
N LYS A 187 1.48 9.21 -7.40
CA LYS A 187 0.08 9.64 -7.25
C LYS A 187 -0.21 10.32 -5.92
N LEU A 188 0.38 9.84 -4.81
CA LEU A 188 0.21 10.49 -3.50
C LEU A 188 0.93 11.84 -3.41
N ASN A 189 2.09 11.97 -4.05
CA ASN A 189 2.90 13.18 -4.05
C ASN A 189 2.30 14.30 -4.91
N ALA A 190 1.27 14.01 -5.72
CA ALA A 190 0.64 14.94 -6.65
C ALA A 190 0.05 16.21 -6.00
N CYS A 191 -0.40 16.15 -4.74
CA CYS A 191 -1.02 17.29 -4.05
C CYS A 191 -0.52 17.50 -2.60
N LYS A 192 0.23 16.54 -2.02
CA LYS A 192 0.86 16.63 -0.68
C LYS A 192 -0.06 17.07 0.48
N ARG A 193 -1.39 17.01 0.33
CA ARG A 193 -2.32 17.35 1.44
C ARG A 193 -2.42 16.21 2.44
N CYS A 194 -2.25 14.97 1.98
CA CYS A 194 -2.13 13.80 2.83
C CYS A 194 -0.70 13.66 3.38
N ARG A 195 -0.55 13.05 4.55
CA ARG A 195 0.74 12.78 5.19
C ARG A 195 1.04 11.30 5.15
N LEU A 196 1.97 10.87 4.29
CA LEU A 196 2.43 9.49 4.28
C LEU A 196 3.30 9.24 5.51
N LEU A 197 2.80 8.43 6.44
CA LEU A 197 3.48 8.11 7.70
C LEU A 197 4.20 6.76 7.64
N ASP A 198 3.55 5.76 7.04
CA ASP A 198 4.05 4.39 7.00
C ASP A 198 4.05 3.92 5.55
N PHE A 199 5.21 3.45 5.06
CA PHE A 199 5.34 2.92 3.71
C PHE A 199 6.07 1.57 3.74
N LYS A 200 5.51 0.60 3.02
CA LYS A 200 6.11 -0.71 2.77
C LYS A 200 5.96 -1.08 1.31
N GLY A 201 7.06 -1.41 0.64
CA GLY A 201 7.05 -1.77 -0.78
C GLY A 201 8.45 -1.90 -1.36
N ASN A 202 8.56 -1.72 -2.68
CA ASN A 202 9.82 -1.68 -3.42
C ASN A 202 9.87 -0.36 -4.20
N LEU A 203 10.98 0.36 -4.16
CA LEU A 203 11.11 1.65 -4.84
C LEU A 203 12.35 1.67 -5.71
N SER A 204 12.26 2.31 -6.86
CA SER A 204 13.44 2.58 -7.67
C SER A 204 14.32 3.65 -7.03
N PRO A 205 15.61 3.71 -7.37
CA PRO A 205 16.52 4.75 -6.85
C PRO A 205 16.02 6.18 -7.08
N LEU A 206 15.30 6.42 -8.19
CA LEU A 206 14.73 7.72 -8.51
C LEU A 206 13.69 8.16 -7.46
N PHE A 207 12.74 7.28 -7.14
CA PHE A 207 11.63 7.56 -6.23
C PHE A 207 12.00 7.59 -4.75
N ILE A 208 13.17 7.06 -4.38
CA ILE A 208 13.71 7.23 -3.03
C ILE A 208 13.86 8.70 -2.67
N SER A 209 14.32 9.52 -3.62
CA SER A 209 14.48 10.97 -3.41
C SER A 209 13.15 11.71 -3.20
N GLU A 210 12.02 11.09 -3.58
CA GLU A 210 10.68 11.64 -3.45
C GLU A 210 9.96 11.23 -2.16
N LEU A 211 10.64 10.47 -1.29
CA LEU A 211 10.08 10.07 0.00
C LEU A 211 9.79 11.31 0.87
N PRO A 212 8.55 11.49 1.35
CA PRO A 212 8.21 12.65 2.17
C PRO A 212 8.85 12.60 3.56
N ASP A 213 9.15 13.78 4.10
CA ASP A 213 9.73 13.97 5.44
C ASP A 213 8.79 13.55 6.60
N THR A 214 7.53 13.24 6.28
CA THR A 214 6.50 12.79 7.21
C THR A 214 6.64 11.33 7.62
N ILE A 215 7.44 10.54 6.89
CA ILE A 215 7.55 9.09 7.12
C ILE A 215 8.13 8.81 8.51
N THR A 216 7.39 7.98 9.25
CA THR A 216 7.77 7.47 10.57
C THR A 216 8.18 5.99 10.53
N LYS A 217 7.67 5.22 9.57
CA LYS A 217 8.08 3.84 9.31
C LYS A 217 8.30 3.60 7.83
N LEU A 218 9.47 3.07 7.51
CA LEU A 218 9.85 2.75 6.15
C LEU A 218 10.26 1.29 6.10
N SER A 219 9.63 0.53 5.20
CA SER A 219 10.02 -0.84 4.89
C SER A 219 10.30 -0.91 3.40
N LEU A 220 11.57 -1.06 3.01
CA LEU A 220 11.94 -1.20 1.59
C LEU A 220 12.52 -2.58 1.25
N SER A 221 11.96 -3.20 0.21
CA SER A 221 12.59 -4.33 -0.48
C SER A 221 13.66 -3.78 -1.41
N ILE A 222 14.86 -4.32 -1.32
CA ILE A 222 16.04 -3.84 -2.04
C ILE A 222 16.46 -4.91 -3.03
N ARG A 223 16.47 -4.52 -4.31
CA ARG A 223 17.03 -5.33 -5.40
C ARG A 223 18.13 -4.61 -6.14
N ASP A 224 18.00 -3.29 -6.24
CA ASP A 224 19.05 -2.42 -6.72
C ASP A 224 19.80 -1.84 -5.50
N PRO A 225 21.10 -2.14 -5.32
CA PRO A 225 21.89 -1.58 -4.22
C PRO A 225 21.96 -0.04 -4.25
N GLN A 226 21.73 0.59 -5.40
CA GLN A 226 21.67 2.06 -5.49
C GLN A 226 20.53 2.67 -4.66
N VAL A 227 19.49 1.90 -4.33
CA VAL A 227 18.41 2.32 -3.42
C VAL A 227 18.98 2.68 -2.04
N LEU A 228 19.95 1.90 -1.54
CA LEU A 228 20.61 2.20 -0.26
C LEU A 228 21.45 3.47 -0.35
N SER A 229 22.15 3.68 -1.45
CA SER A 229 22.90 4.92 -1.71
C SER A 229 21.96 6.12 -1.78
N GLY A 230 20.82 6.00 -2.45
CA GLY A 230 19.76 7.02 -2.47
C GLY A 230 19.27 7.35 -1.06
N LEU A 231 18.96 6.33 -0.25
CA LEU A 231 18.50 6.51 1.14
C LEU A 231 19.52 7.23 2.03
N GLN A 232 20.83 7.16 1.73
CA GLN A 232 21.83 7.93 2.47
C GLN A 232 21.71 9.44 2.24
N THR A 233 21.17 9.85 1.10
CA THR A 233 21.05 11.25 0.71
C THR A 233 19.74 11.90 1.15
N VAL A 234 18.72 11.10 1.48
CA VAL A 234 17.40 11.59 1.87
C VAL A 234 17.36 11.95 3.35
N ILE A 235 16.73 13.08 3.67
CA ILE A 235 16.53 13.53 5.05
C ILE A 235 15.13 13.08 5.50
N LEU A 236 15.08 12.06 6.37
CA LEU A 236 13.84 11.54 6.95
C LEU A 236 13.81 11.82 8.47
N PRO A 237 13.55 13.07 8.89
CA PRO A 237 13.76 13.51 10.28
C PRO A 237 12.81 12.84 11.28
N LYS A 238 11.67 12.32 10.81
CA LYS A 238 10.66 11.65 11.63
C LYS A 238 10.78 10.12 11.61
N LEU A 239 11.74 9.55 10.87
CA LEU A 239 11.85 8.10 10.74
C LEU A 239 12.27 7.47 12.06
N LYS A 240 11.41 6.58 12.57
CA LYS A 240 11.64 5.83 13.81
C LYS A 240 11.98 4.36 13.55
N TRP A 241 11.51 3.82 12.43
CA TRP A 241 11.65 2.42 12.09
C TRP A 241 12.02 2.26 10.62
N LEU A 242 13.18 1.62 10.38
CA LEU A 242 13.60 1.25 9.04
C LEU A 242 13.73 -0.26 8.97
N THR A 243 13.00 -0.88 8.04
CA THR A 243 13.17 -2.28 7.68
C THR A 243 13.70 -2.37 6.26
N VAL A 244 14.81 -3.07 6.09
CA VAL A 244 15.37 -3.38 4.77
C VAL A 244 15.18 -4.86 4.51
N HIS A 245 14.52 -5.18 3.40
CA HIS A 245 14.34 -6.54 2.92
C HIS A 245 15.27 -6.82 1.73
N ILE A 246 16.04 -7.88 1.81
CA ILE A 246 16.88 -8.37 0.71
C ILE A 246 16.57 -9.86 0.51
N GLU A 247 16.42 -10.29 -0.73
CA GLU A 247 16.32 -11.72 -1.03
C GLU A 247 17.72 -12.35 -1.08
N GLY A 248 17.90 -13.55 -0.54
CA GLY A 248 19.19 -14.26 -0.48
C GLY A 248 19.90 -14.27 -1.83
N GLN A 249 21.17 -13.86 -1.84
CA GLN A 249 22.02 -13.72 -3.03
C GLN A 249 21.48 -12.84 -4.18
N SER A 250 20.32 -12.19 -4.04
CA SER A 250 19.76 -11.33 -5.10
C SER A 250 20.59 -10.09 -5.39
N VAL A 251 21.44 -9.70 -4.44
CA VAL A 251 22.36 -8.56 -4.53
C VAL A 251 23.75 -9.03 -4.10
N ALA A 252 24.78 -8.58 -4.81
CA ALA A 252 26.15 -8.85 -4.41
C ALA A 252 26.47 -8.14 -3.08
N ALA A 253 26.88 -8.89 -2.06
CA ALA A 253 27.03 -8.37 -0.69
C ALA A 253 28.00 -7.18 -0.58
N ASN A 254 29.02 -7.12 -1.45
CA ASN A 254 29.99 -6.03 -1.52
C ASN A 254 29.43 -4.71 -2.11
N THR A 255 28.24 -4.74 -2.71
CA THR A 255 27.55 -3.54 -3.22
C THR A 255 26.63 -2.89 -2.19
N LEU A 256 26.36 -3.58 -1.09
CA LEU A 256 25.54 -3.06 0.00
C LEU A 256 26.34 -2.02 0.80
N SER A 257 25.64 -1.03 1.33
CA SER A 257 26.25 0.07 2.05
C SER A 257 25.54 0.37 3.36
N LYS A 258 26.32 0.83 4.34
CA LYS A 258 25.83 1.19 5.67
C LYS A 258 25.05 2.50 5.64
N LEU A 259 23.82 2.47 6.16
CA LEU A 259 23.01 3.66 6.37
C LEU A 259 23.46 4.39 7.66
N ARG A 260 24.34 5.37 7.52
CA ARG A 260 25.03 6.02 8.66
C ARG A 260 24.10 6.70 9.67
N TRP A 261 22.97 7.22 9.20
CA TRP A 261 21.98 7.92 10.04
C TRP A 261 20.99 6.95 10.72
N ALA A 262 20.89 5.70 10.27
CA ALA A 262 19.90 4.75 10.79
C ALA A 262 20.35 4.17 12.14
N GLN A 263 19.68 4.55 13.23
CA GLN A 263 19.97 4.02 14.57
C GLN A 263 19.27 2.70 14.88
N ARG A 264 18.10 2.44 14.26
CA ARG A 264 17.27 1.26 14.48
C ARG A 264 16.91 0.59 13.16
N LEU A 265 17.89 -0.13 12.60
CA LEU A 265 17.71 -0.89 11.37
C LEU A 265 17.23 -2.31 11.68
N HIS A 266 16.17 -2.73 11.02
CA HIS A 266 15.70 -4.10 10.97
C HIS A 266 16.16 -4.68 9.64
N LEU A 267 16.95 -5.75 9.67
CA LEU A 267 17.35 -6.45 8.46
C LEU A 267 16.48 -7.69 8.29
N TYR A 268 15.80 -7.78 7.17
CA TYR A 268 14.95 -8.88 6.79
C TYR A 268 15.57 -9.56 5.56
N VAL A 269 15.89 -10.84 5.65
CA VAL A 269 16.50 -11.58 4.54
C VAL A 269 15.71 -12.86 4.28
N SER A 270 15.07 -12.98 3.12
CA SER A 270 14.30 -14.17 2.78
C SER A 270 15.00 -15.09 1.80
N ASN A 271 14.49 -16.32 1.65
CA ASN A 271 14.95 -17.30 0.65
C ASN A 271 16.43 -17.67 0.79
N LEU A 272 16.96 -17.66 2.02
CA LEU A 272 18.30 -18.16 2.33
C LEU A 272 18.33 -19.69 2.32
N CYS A 273 19.39 -20.29 1.81
CA CYS A 273 19.61 -21.74 1.76
C CYS A 273 20.94 -22.12 2.42
N ASP A 274 21.12 -23.40 2.75
CA ASP A 274 22.44 -23.92 3.16
C ASP A 274 23.51 -23.54 2.12
N GLY A 275 24.62 -22.95 2.57
CA GLY A 275 25.66 -22.36 1.72
C GLY A 275 25.62 -20.82 1.64
N ASP A 276 24.51 -20.18 2.03
CA ASP A 276 24.36 -18.71 2.03
C ASP A 276 24.97 -18.03 3.25
N GLU A 277 25.50 -18.78 4.21
CA GLU A 277 25.93 -18.26 5.51
C GLU A 277 27.02 -17.19 5.37
N GLY A 278 27.96 -17.40 4.43
CA GLY A 278 29.03 -16.46 4.14
C GLY A 278 28.52 -15.18 3.48
N TRP A 279 27.58 -15.30 2.53
CA TRP A 279 26.94 -14.15 1.90
C TRP A 279 26.14 -13.35 2.93
N LEU A 280 25.34 -14.02 3.76
CA LEU A 280 24.53 -13.40 4.81
C LEU A 280 25.39 -12.61 5.78
N ALA A 281 26.49 -13.19 6.27
CA ALA A 281 27.39 -12.52 7.19
C ALA A 281 28.05 -11.29 6.55
N THR A 282 28.47 -11.39 5.29
CA THR A 282 29.06 -10.27 4.53
C THR A 282 28.05 -9.14 4.33
N ALA A 283 26.82 -9.49 3.93
CA ALA A 283 25.74 -8.52 3.71
C ALA A 283 25.33 -7.83 5.01
N ALA A 284 25.15 -8.59 6.09
CA ALA A 284 24.84 -8.05 7.41
C ALA A 284 25.94 -7.11 7.90
N TYR A 285 27.21 -7.48 7.73
CA TYR A 285 28.33 -6.63 8.13
C TYR A 285 28.37 -5.32 7.35
N ALA A 286 28.20 -5.39 6.02
CA ALA A 286 28.17 -4.22 5.14
C ALA A 286 27.08 -3.20 5.52
N MET A 287 25.96 -3.66 6.07
CA MET A 287 24.81 -2.82 6.42
C MET A 287 24.72 -2.44 7.90
N MET A 288 25.53 -3.06 8.77
CA MET A 288 25.35 -2.97 10.22
C MET A 288 25.45 -1.52 10.74
N PRO A 289 24.41 -1.01 11.42
CA PRO A 289 24.47 0.29 12.10
C PRO A 289 25.58 0.35 13.15
N ALA A 290 26.00 1.56 13.56
CA ALA A 290 26.99 1.69 14.63
C ALA A 290 26.51 1.09 15.97
N SER A 291 25.19 1.14 16.21
CA SER A 291 24.50 0.55 17.37
C SER A 291 24.21 -0.94 17.23
N GLY A 292 24.54 -1.58 16.10
CA GLY A 292 24.07 -2.91 15.74
C GLY A 292 22.65 -2.90 15.15
N PHE A 293 22.18 -4.07 14.72
CA PHE A 293 20.82 -4.24 14.22
C PHE A 293 19.82 -4.18 15.37
N ALA A 294 18.71 -3.49 15.19
CA ALA A 294 17.61 -3.60 16.14
C ALA A 294 17.05 -5.03 16.08
N ARG A 295 16.80 -5.57 14.88
CA ARG A 295 16.36 -6.96 14.70
C ARG A 295 16.87 -7.58 13.41
N LEU A 296 17.13 -8.88 13.45
CA LEU A 296 17.40 -9.70 12.27
C LEU A 296 16.22 -10.65 12.03
N TYR A 297 15.76 -10.74 10.80
CA TYR A 297 14.64 -11.58 10.39
C TYR A 297 15.05 -12.45 9.20
N PHE A 298 14.98 -13.77 9.34
CA PHE A 298 15.31 -14.74 8.29
C PHE A 298 14.10 -15.63 7.95
N PRO A 299 13.01 -15.06 7.41
CA PRO A 299 11.83 -15.84 7.13
C PRO A 299 11.95 -16.60 5.82
N ARG A 300 11.23 -17.73 5.75
CA ARG A 300 11.26 -18.68 4.63
C ARG A 300 12.68 -19.07 4.22
N SER A 301 13.60 -19.16 5.17
CA SER A 301 14.92 -19.75 4.93
C SER A 301 14.74 -21.26 4.72
N MET A 302 15.43 -21.84 3.77
CA MET A 302 15.56 -23.28 3.54
C MET A 302 16.78 -23.86 4.28
N PHE A 303 17.22 -23.23 5.36
CA PHE A 303 18.32 -23.74 6.17
C PHE A 303 17.95 -25.05 6.87
N SER A 304 18.83 -26.03 6.82
CA SER A 304 18.82 -27.16 7.76
C SER A 304 19.20 -26.67 9.17
N PRO A 305 18.96 -27.45 10.24
CA PRO A 305 19.43 -27.08 11.57
C PRO A 305 20.96 -26.84 11.65
N ALA A 306 21.74 -27.56 10.84
CA ALA A 306 23.19 -27.36 10.75
C ALA A 306 23.55 -26.06 10.02
N GLY A 307 22.92 -25.79 8.87
CA GLY A 307 23.11 -24.54 8.12
C GLY A 307 22.69 -23.31 8.94
N ALA A 308 21.58 -23.41 9.68
CA ALA A 308 21.15 -22.39 10.62
C ALA A 308 22.20 -22.10 11.71
N LYS A 309 22.76 -23.13 12.35
CA LYS A 309 23.87 -22.96 13.33
C LYS A 309 25.10 -22.35 12.66
N ALA A 310 25.43 -22.75 11.44
CA ALA A 310 26.53 -22.19 10.68
C ALA A 310 26.31 -20.70 10.36
N ALA A 311 25.10 -20.30 9.98
CA ALA A 311 24.70 -18.92 9.72
C ALA A 311 24.86 -18.05 10.98
N ILE A 312 24.30 -18.51 12.10
CA ILE A 312 24.42 -17.85 13.42
C ILE A 312 25.90 -17.70 13.80
N LYS A 313 26.68 -18.78 13.68
CA LYS A 313 28.11 -18.76 14.00
C LYS A 313 28.86 -17.75 13.14
N ARG A 314 28.62 -17.75 11.82
CA ARG A 314 29.26 -16.80 10.89
C ARG A 314 28.90 -15.36 11.22
N LEU A 315 27.64 -15.08 11.55
CA LEU A 315 27.22 -13.75 12.02
C LEU A 315 27.99 -13.35 13.29
N ALA A 316 28.12 -14.25 14.26
CA ALA A 316 28.85 -14.00 15.50
C ALA A 316 30.36 -13.79 15.26
N ASP A 317 30.99 -14.67 14.46
CA ASP A 317 32.41 -14.59 14.09
C ASP A 317 32.74 -13.29 13.34
N THR A 318 31.78 -12.77 12.56
CA THR A 318 31.90 -11.48 11.83
C THR A 318 31.66 -10.28 12.76
N GLY A 319 31.29 -10.49 14.02
CA GLY A 319 31.03 -9.44 14.99
C GLY A 319 29.70 -8.74 14.79
N ILE A 320 28.69 -9.42 14.23
CA ILE A 320 27.35 -8.85 14.08
C ILE A 320 26.71 -8.66 15.45
N VAL A 321 26.30 -7.43 15.72
CA VAL A 321 25.61 -7.05 16.97
C VAL A 321 24.12 -6.92 16.71
N VAL A 322 23.31 -7.54 17.57
CA VAL A 322 21.84 -7.47 17.54
C VAL A 322 21.33 -7.01 18.90
N VAL A 323 20.56 -5.93 18.91
CA VAL A 323 20.09 -5.30 20.15
C VAL A 323 18.85 -5.99 20.67
N CYS A 324 17.85 -6.26 19.82
CA CYS A 324 16.54 -6.68 20.30
C CYS A 324 16.16 -8.11 20.00
N ASP A 325 16.38 -8.63 18.78
CA ASP A 325 15.86 -9.96 18.44
C ASP A 325 16.46 -10.54 17.15
N VAL A 326 16.58 -11.86 17.11
CA VAL A 326 16.87 -12.64 15.91
C VAL A 326 15.71 -13.59 15.70
N THR A 327 15.04 -13.52 14.55
CA THR A 327 13.97 -14.44 14.19
C THR A 327 14.36 -15.15 12.90
N MET A 328 14.11 -16.45 12.82
CA MET A 328 14.30 -17.24 11.62
C MET A 328 13.03 -18.07 11.38
N SER A 329 12.79 -18.52 10.15
CA SER A 329 11.76 -19.52 9.89
C SER A 329 12.19 -20.45 8.77
N SER A 330 12.29 -21.76 9.05
CA SER A 330 12.64 -22.78 8.08
C SER A 330 11.74 -23.99 8.18
N PRO A 331 11.28 -24.57 7.05
CA PRO A 331 10.50 -25.80 7.06
C PRO A 331 11.32 -27.03 7.49
N HIS A 332 12.65 -26.93 7.51
CA HIS A 332 13.56 -28.03 7.90
C HIS A 332 13.89 -28.03 9.40
N VAL A 333 13.44 -27.03 10.16
CA VAL A 333 13.67 -26.92 11.60
C VAL A 333 12.47 -27.51 12.34
N THR A 334 12.68 -28.65 13.00
CA THR A 334 11.68 -29.30 13.86
C THR A 334 11.60 -28.60 15.23
N PRO A 335 10.52 -28.81 16.01
CA PRO A 335 10.39 -28.26 17.36
C PRO A 335 11.56 -28.60 18.30
N ASP A 336 12.11 -29.81 18.23
CA ASP A 336 13.26 -30.19 19.08
C ASP A 336 14.52 -29.42 18.68
N SER A 337 14.77 -29.29 17.38
CA SER A 337 15.90 -28.50 16.86
C SER A 337 15.73 -26.99 17.11
N HIS A 338 14.50 -26.52 17.36
CA HIS A 338 14.21 -25.12 17.62
C HIS A 338 14.76 -24.67 18.98
N GLU A 339 14.58 -25.46 20.04
CA GLU A 339 15.13 -25.10 21.36
C GLU A 339 16.66 -25.09 21.34
N ASP A 340 17.27 -26.06 20.66
CA ASP A 340 18.71 -26.11 20.45
C ASP A 340 19.24 -24.89 19.68
N LEU A 341 18.56 -24.50 18.59
CA LEU A 341 18.91 -23.31 17.81
C LEU A 341 18.73 -22.02 18.60
N TRP A 342 17.71 -21.97 19.46
CA TRP A 342 17.47 -20.85 20.37
C TRP A 342 18.62 -20.67 21.35
N ARG A 343 18.99 -21.74 22.07
CA ARG A 343 20.12 -21.72 23.00
C ARG A 343 21.42 -21.38 22.28
N TYR A 344 21.63 -21.93 21.09
CA TYR A 344 22.83 -21.66 20.29
C TYR A 344 22.90 -20.19 19.83
N THR A 345 21.77 -19.61 19.41
CA THR A 345 21.70 -18.18 19.04
C THR A 345 22.05 -17.30 20.23
N ASP A 346 21.50 -17.60 21.41
CA ASP A 346 21.75 -16.86 22.64
C ASP A 346 23.23 -16.91 23.07
N GLN A 347 23.86 -18.08 22.93
CA GLN A 347 25.28 -18.24 23.26
C GLN A 347 26.21 -17.47 22.31
N GLN A 348 25.88 -17.40 21.02
CA GLN A 348 26.76 -16.85 20.00
C GLN A 348 26.52 -15.36 19.73
N LEU A 349 25.26 -14.94 19.60
CA LEU A 349 24.87 -13.56 19.31
C LEU A 349 24.39 -12.92 20.61
N ARG A 350 25.24 -12.14 21.27
CA ARG A 350 24.95 -11.44 22.54
C ARG A 350 23.76 -10.45 22.39
N CYS A 351 22.53 -10.95 22.42
CA CYS A 351 21.30 -10.16 22.25
C CYS A 351 20.82 -9.60 23.60
N TRP A 352 20.46 -8.32 23.66
CA TRP A 352 20.05 -7.67 24.92
C TRP A 352 18.56 -7.86 25.24
N PHE A 353 17.71 -8.10 24.25
CA PHE A 353 16.29 -8.44 24.39
C PHE A 353 15.95 -9.72 23.59
N ARG A 354 14.84 -10.39 23.94
CA ARG A 354 14.64 -11.85 23.76
C ARG A 354 13.34 -12.17 23.02
N SER A 355 13.35 -12.85 21.85
CA SER A 355 12.15 -13.47 21.24
C SER A 355 12.41 -14.27 19.92
N LEU A 356 12.87 -15.52 19.92
CA LEU A 356 12.70 -16.33 18.69
C LEU A 356 11.23 -16.71 18.50
N ARG A 357 10.68 -16.36 17.34
CA ARG A 357 9.30 -16.69 16.94
C ARG A 357 9.30 -17.41 15.60
N PHE A 358 8.97 -18.69 15.59
CA PHE A 358 8.69 -19.41 14.36
C PHE A 358 7.17 -19.58 14.24
N ARG A 359 6.58 -19.04 13.18
CA ARG A 359 5.13 -19.13 12.95
C ARG A 359 4.82 -20.42 12.20
N ASP A 360 4.43 -21.43 12.98
CA ASP A 360 3.24 -22.27 12.80
C ASP A 360 2.69 -22.59 14.20
N GLY A 361 2.02 -21.59 14.80
CA GLY A 361 1.12 -21.76 15.94
C GLY A 361 1.69 -22.31 17.26
N LEU A 362 2.55 -21.57 17.96
CA LEU A 362 2.59 -21.56 19.43
C LEU A 362 3.36 -20.33 19.94
N HIS A 363 2.72 -19.57 20.84
CA HIS A 363 3.28 -18.38 21.45
C HIS A 363 3.86 -18.73 22.82
N MET A 364 5.16 -18.57 23.01
CA MET A 364 5.72 -18.30 24.34
C MET A 364 6.49 -16.99 24.29
N VAL A 365 5.94 -15.98 24.96
CA VAL A 365 6.65 -14.75 25.31
C VAL A 365 7.10 -14.94 26.75
N VAL A 366 8.38 -15.19 26.98
CA VAL A 366 8.95 -15.12 28.33
C VAL A 366 9.65 -13.77 28.45
N SER A 367 9.00 -12.82 29.12
CA SER A 367 9.69 -11.63 29.62
C SER A 367 10.59 -12.06 30.77
N PRO A 368 11.88 -11.68 30.80
CA PRO A 368 12.60 -11.68 32.06
C PRO A 368 11.99 -10.62 32.96
N ASN A 369 11.68 -11.04 34.19
CA ASN A 369 11.35 -10.13 35.28
C ASN A 369 12.32 -8.96 35.31
N SER A 370 11.76 -7.76 35.30
CA SER A 370 12.43 -6.55 35.74
C SER A 370 12.81 -6.71 37.21
N THR A 371 14.09 -6.79 37.50
CA THR A 371 14.62 -6.41 38.82
C THR A 371 15.46 -5.15 38.62
N ILE A 372 15.01 -4.10 39.31
CA ILE A 372 15.63 -2.79 39.50
C ILE A 372 17.02 -2.97 40.12
#